data_AF-A0A7C5XP53-F1
#
_entry.id   AF-A0A7C5XP53-F1
#
_cell.length_a   1.000
_cell.length_b   1.000
_cell.length_c   1.000
_cell.angle_alpha   90.00
_cell.angle_beta   90.00
_cell.angle_gamma   90.00
#
_symmetry.space_group_name_H-M   'P 1'
#
loop_
_entity.id
_entity.type
_entity.pdbx_description
1 polymer ?
#
loop_
_entity_poly.entity_id
_entity_poly.type
_entity_poly.pdbx_seq_one_letter_code
_entity_poly.pdbx_strand_id
1 'polypeptide(L)' 'RFSLPDTADLDRIQAKDRNGVLEVVIPKKQEVQPRRIAVAA' A
#
# COMPACT_ATOMS: atom_id res chain seq x y z
N ARG A 1 7.89 -7.62 -16.91
CA ARG A 1 7.77 -8.08 -15.51
C ARG A 1 7.98 -6.87 -14.62
N PHE A 2 6.95 -6.41 -13.93
CA PHE A 2 7.06 -5.29 -12.98
C PHE A 2 7.40 -5.86 -11.61
N SER A 3 8.44 -5.32 -10.97
CA SER A 3 8.84 -5.69 -9.61
C SER A 3 8.19 -4.70 -8.65
N LEU A 4 7.25 -5.17 -7.84
CA LEU A 4 6.57 -4.37 -6.84
C LEU A 4 7.45 -4.24 -5.59
N PRO A 5 7.53 -3.06 -4.95
CA PRO A 5 8.21 -2.90 -3.67
C PRO A 5 7.45 -3.59 -2.53
N ASP A 6 8.14 -4.10 -1.52
CA ASP A 6 7.53 -4.84 -0.38
C ASP A 6 6.59 -3.99 0.48
N THR A 7 6.69 -2.66 0.38
CA THR A 7 5.84 -1.68 1.06
C THR A 7 4.56 -1.34 0.30
N ALA A 8 4.36 -1.92 -0.88
CA ALA A 8 3.13 -1.80 -1.65
C ALA A 8 1.95 -2.49 -0.94
N ASP A 9 0.82 -1.80 -0.88
CA ASP A 9 -0.46 -2.37 -0.45
C ASP A 9 -1.16 -2.99 -1.67
N LEU A 10 -1.00 -4.31 -1.83
CA LEU A 10 -1.55 -5.05 -2.96
C LEU A 10 -3.08 -5.18 -2.91
N ASP A 11 -3.68 -5.05 -1.73
CA ASP A 11 -5.14 -5.15 -1.55
C ASP A 11 -5.88 -3.89 -2.01
N ARG A 12 -5.17 -2.78 -2.17
CA ARG A 12 -5.71 -1.48 -2.58
C ARG A 12 -5.16 -0.98 -3.92
N ILE A 13 -4.70 -1.88 -4.79
CA ILE A 13 -4.26 -1.50 -6.13
C ILE A 13 -5.45 -0.95 -6.92
N GLN A 14 -5.28 0.24 -7.50
CA GLN A 14 -6.24 0.84 -8.41
C GLN A 14 -5.62 0.94 -9.81
N ALA A 15 -6.33 0.44 -10.81
CA ALA A 15 -5.93 0.58 -12.21
C ALA A 15 -7.00 1.37 -12.96
N LYS A 16 -6.57 2.31 -13.80
CA LYS A 16 -7.43 3.11 -14.67
C LYS A 16 -6.84 3.10 -16.06
N ASP A 17 -7.67 2.87 -17.07
CA ASP A 17 -7.29 3.08 -18.45
C ASP A 17 -7.80 4.47 -18.90
N ARG A 18 -6.95 5.23 -19.60
CA ARG A 18 -7.34 6.50 -20.20
C ARG A 18 -6.61 6.68 -21.52
N ASN A 19 -7.37 6.80 -22.61
CA ASN A 19 -6.84 7.03 -23.97
C ASN A 19 -5.76 6.01 -24.40
N GLY A 20 -5.92 4.74 -24.01
CA GLY A 20 -4.94 3.69 -24.32
C GLY A 20 -3.71 3.66 -23.41
N VAL A 21 -3.67 4.48 -22.35
CA VAL A 21 -2.64 4.43 -21.31
C VAL A 21 -3.22 3.81 -20.05
N LEU A 22 -2.52 2.83 -19.50
CA LEU A 22 -2.85 2.20 -18.22
C LEU A 22 -2.12 2.92 -17.09
N GLU A 23 -2.86 3.66 -16.25
CA GLU A 23 -2.38 4.19 -14.99
C GLU A 23 -2.64 3.19 -13.86
N VAL A 24 -1.59 2.84 -13.12
CA VAL A 24 -1.67 1.95 -11.95
C VAL A 24 -1.23 2.72 -10.72
N VAL A 25 -2.13 2.84 -9.75
CA VAL A 25 -1.89 3.45 -8.44
C VAL A 25 -1.73 2.34 -7.41
N ILE A 26 -0.54 2.24 -6.84
CA ILE A 26 -0.21 1.30 -5.78
C ILE A 26 0.02 2.13 -4.50
N PRO A 27 -0.95 2.17 -3.57
CA PRO A 27 -0.77 2.90 -2.32
C PRO A 27 0.32 2.23 -1.47
N LYS A 28 0.99 3.02 -0.63
CA LYS A 28 1.89 2.50 0.39
C LYS A 28 1.07 1.92 1.54
N LYS A 29 1.52 0.81 2.12
CA LYS A 29 0.93 0.27 3.35
C LYS A 29 0.97 1.35 4.44
N GLN A 30 -0.17 1.55 5.12
CA GLN A 30 -0.22 2.43 6.28
C GLN A 30 0.73 1.91 7.35
N GLU A 31 1.58 2.78 7.90
CA GLU A 31 2.45 2.42 9.01
C GLU A 31 1.61 1.92 10.19
N VAL A 32 2.06 0.82 10.78
CA VAL A 32 1.40 0.21 11.93
C VAL A 32 1.48 1.20 13.09
N GLN A 33 0.34 1.67 13.57
CA GLN A 33 0.28 2.56 14.73
C GLN A 33 1.07 1.94 15.90
N PRO A 34 1.92 2.71 16.58
CA PRO A 34 2.69 2.19 17.70
C PRO A 34 1.74 1.66 18.77
N ARG A 35 1.87 0.37 19.09
CA ARG A 35 1.05 -0.27 20.12
C ARG A 35 1.47 0.30 21.48
N ARG A 36 0.57 1.00 22.18
CA ARG A 36 0.79 1.37 23.59
C ARG A 36 0.91 0.08 24.41
N ILE A 37 2.05 -0.08 25.08
CA ILE A 37 2.26 -1.18 26.03
C ILE A 37 1.85 -0.65 27.41
N ALA A 38 0.83 -1.26 28.02
CA ALA A 38 0.44 -0.94 29.39
C ALA A 38 1.36 -1.70 30.35
N VAL A 39 2.16 -0.99 31.15
CA VAL A 39 2.96 -1.59 32.22
C VAL A 39 2.08 -1.66 33.46
N ALA A 40 1.75 -2.87 33.92
CA ALA A 40 1.08 -3.08 35.19
C ALA A 40 2.12 -2.95 36.33
N ALA A 41 1.75 -2.21 37.37
CA ALA A 41 2.57 -1.96 38.56
C ALA A 41 2.64 -3.18 39.48
#